data_AF-I8TZH3-F1
#
_entry.id   AF-I8TZH3-F1
#
_cell.length_a   1.000
_cell.length_b   1.000
_cell.length_c   1.000
_cell.angle_alpha   90.00
_cell.angle_beta   90.00
_cell.angle_gamma   90.00
#
_symmetry.space_group_name_H-M   'P 1'
#
loop_
_entity.id
_entity.type
_entity.pdbx_description
1 polymer ?
#
loop_
_entity_poly.entity_id
_entity_poly.type
_entity_poly.pdbx_seq_one_letter_code
_entity_poly.pdbx_strand_id
1 'polypeptide(L)'
;MNKAKPYEISKNIVLEAFQRVKANKGAAGIDGESLENFEADLKKNLYKIWNRMSSGSYFPPPVKAVEIPKKDGGKRILGVPTVSDRVAQMTAKIYFEPQVGE
;
A
#
# COMPACT_ATOMS: atom_id res chain seq x y z
N MET A 1 -22.45 -5.57 21.67
CA MET A 1 -22.59 -5.82 20.22
C MET A 1 -21.25 -6.30 19.69
N ASN A 2 -21.21 -7.50 19.10
CA ASN A 2 -19.99 -8.07 18.53
C ASN A 2 -19.62 -7.26 17.28
N LYS A 3 -18.49 -6.56 17.26
CA LYS A 3 -18.07 -5.79 16.07
C LYS A 3 -17.81 -6.80 14.94
N ALA A 4 -18.43 -6.59 13.78
CA ALA A 4 -18.28 -7.50 12.63
C ALA A 4 -16.84 -7.55 12.07
N LYS A 5 -15.98 -6.59 12.45
CA LYS A 5 -14.56 -6.52 12.11
C LYS A 5 -13.73 -6.23 13.37
N PRO A 6 -12.59 -6.91 13.59
CA PRO A 6 -11.71 -6.67 14.74
C PRO A 6 -11.00 -5.32 14.70
N TYR A 7 -10.72 -4.76 13.51
CA TYR A 7 -10.06 -3.46 13.36
C TYR A 7 -10.99 -2.42 12.72
N GLU A 8 -11.06 -1.24 13.33
CA GLU A 8 -11.85 -0.11 12.84
C GLU A 8 -11.07 0.70 11.81
N ILE A 9 -11.14 0.26 10.55
CA ILE A 9 -10.53 0.96 9.43
C ILE A 9 -11.65 1.52 8.56
N SER A 10 -11.71 2.85 8.41
CA SER A 10 -12.65 3.50 7.49
C SER A 10 -12.27 3.23 6.04
N LYS A 11 -13.27 2.92 5.19
CA LYS A 11 -13.08 2.80 3.73
C LYS A 11 -12.56 4.09 3.09
N ASN A 12 -12.94 5.24 3.65
CA ASN A 12 -12.50 6.54 3.14
C ASN A 12 -10.99 6.74 3.34
N ILE A 13 -10.43 6.24 4.45
CA ILE A 13 -8.97 6.31 4.69
C ILE A 13 -8.22 5.43 3.69
N VAL A 14 -8.76 4.28 3.29
CA VAL A 14 -8.14 3.43 2.25
C VAL A 14 -8.16 4.13 0.88
N LEU A 15 -9.22 4.88 0.56
CA LEU A 15 -9.28 5.72 -0.64
C LEU A 15 -8.27 6.87 -0.58
N GLU A 16 -8.19 7.57 0.55
CA GLU A 16 -7.21 8.64 0.77
C GLU A 16 -5.78 8.12 0.64
N ALA A 17 -5.50 6.95 1.24
CA ALA A 17 -4.22 6.27 1.11
C ALA A 17 -3.86 6.00 -0.36
N PHE A 18 -4.81 5.54 -1.18
CA PHE A 18 -4.60 5.37 -2.61
C PHE A 18 -4.30 6.70 -3.32
N GLN A 19 -5.01 7.78 -3.01
CA GLN A 19 -4.74 9.09 -3.61
C GLN A 19 -3.32 9.57 -3.31
N ARG A 20 -2.85 9.41 -2.06
CA ARG A 20 -1.48 9.75 -1.67
C ARG A 20 -0.44 8.85 -2.37
N VAL A 21 -0.71 7.55 -2.50
CA VAL A 21 0.15 6.63 -3.27
C VAL A 21 0.21 7.00 -4.75
N LYS A 22 -0.93 7.34 -5.36
CA LYS A 22 -1.01 7.77 -6.76
C LYS A 22 -0.19 9.04 -7.00
N ALA A 23 -0.27 10.02 -6.08
CA ALA A 23 0.52 11.24 -6.15
C ALA A 23 2.04 11.00 -6.10
N ASN A 24 2.48 10.02 -5.30
CA ASN A 24 3.89 9.61 -5.20
C ASN A 24 4.40 8.86 -6.44
N LYS A 25 3.49 8.39 -7.31
CA LYS A 25 3.81 7.53 -8.46
C LYS A 25 4.58 6.28 -8.02
N GLY A 26 5.30 5.65 -8.95
CA GLY A 26 6.21 4.56 -8.67
C GLY A 26 5.97 3.34 -9.56
N ALA A 27 7.03 2.55 -9.74
CA ALA A 27 6.99 1.35 -10.55
C ALA A 27 6.05 0.28 -9.97
N ALA A 28 5.63 -0.65 -10.82
CA ALA A 28 4.91 -1.84 -10.41
C ALA A 28 5.76 -2.75 -9.51
N GLY A 29 5.09 -3.43 -8.58
CA GLY A 29 5.72 -4.40 -7.69
C GLY A 29 6.01 -5.74 -8.37
N ILE A 30 6.10 -6.80 -7.57
CA ILE A 30 6.43 -8.14 -8.06
C ILE A 30 5.32 -8.75 -8.94
N ASP A 31 4.08 -8.27 -8.76
CA ASP A 31 2.89 -8.66 -9.54
C ASP A 31 2.79 -7.95 -10.90
N GLY A 32 3.64 -6.96 -11.18
CA GLY A 32 3.64 -6.23 -12.45
C GLY A 32 2.43 -5.31 -12.65
N GLU A 33 1.56 -5.15 -11.65
CA GLU A 33 0.38 -4.28 -11.75
C GLU A 33 0.78 -2.80 -11.66
N SER A 34 0.45 -2.03 -12.70
CA SER A 34 0.66 -0.57 -12.72
C SER A 34 -0.41 0.16 -11.92
N LEU A 35 -0.19 1.45 -11.63
CA LEU A 35 -1.20 2.29 -10.98
C LEU A 35 -2.46 2.41 -11.82
N GLU A 36 -2.31 2.53 -13.14
CA GLU A 36 -3.42 2.65 -14.09
C GLU A 36 -4.26 1.37 -14.12
N ASN A 37 -3.60 0.20 -14.17
CA ASN A 37 -4.29 -1.10 -14.15
C ASN A 37 -5.01 -1.33 -12.81
N PHE A 38 -4.38 -0.96 -11.70
CA PHE A 38 -5.00 -1.04 -10.38
C PHE A 38 -6.22 -0.11 -10.27
N GLU A 39 -6.15 1.09 -10.85
CA GLU A 39 -7.22 2.09 -10.82
C GLU A 39 -8.41 1.72 -11.73
N ALA A 40 -8.19 0.92 -12.78
CA ALA A 40 -9.25 0.49 -13.69
C ALA A 40 -10.42 -0.22 -12.98
N ASP A 41 -10.17 -0.91 -11.86
CA ASP A 41 -11.20 -1.47 -10.98
C ASP A 41 -10.99 -1.02 -9.52
N LEU A 42 -10.85 0.31 -9.34
CA LEU A 42 -10.50 0.93 -8.07
C LEU A 42 -11.39 0.47 -6.92
N LYS A 43 -12.71 0.48 -7.10
CA LYS A 43 -13.66 0.14 -6.03
C LYS A 43 -13.45 -1.28 -5.51
N LYS A 44 -13.27 -2.26 -6.40
CA LYS A 44 -13.04 -3.66 -6.02
C LYS A 44 -11.69 -3.82 -5.35
N ASN A 45 -10.65 -3.18 -5.88
CA ASN A 45 -9.30 -3.28 -5.35
C ASN A 45 -9.20 -2.65 -3.95
N LEU A 46 -9.76 -1.46 -3.74
CA LEU A 46 -9.82 -0.84 -2.41
C LEU A 46 -10.68 -1.66 -1.44
N TYR A 47 -11.80 -2.25 -1.90
CA TYR A 47 -12.62 -3.11 -1.05
C TYR A 47 -11.85 -4.35 -0.57
N LYS A 48 -11.08 -5.01 -1.45
CA LYS A 48 -10.24 -6.17 -1.07
C LYS A 48 -9.24 -5.81 0.01
N ILE A 49 -8.56 -4.66 -0.14
CA ILE A 49 -7.57 -4.17 0.83
C ILE A 49 -8.26 -3.86 2.16
N TRP A 50 -9.30 -3.02 2.14
CA TRP A 50 -10.09 -2.68 3.33
C TRP A 50 -10.60 -3.93 4.06
N ASN A 51 -11.19 -4.88 3.32
CA ASN A 51 -11.79 -6.06 3.89
C ASN A 51 -10.77 -6.93 4.64
N ARG A 52 -9.57 -7.09 4.06
CA ARG A 52 -8.47 -7.87 4.62
C ARG A 52 -7.79 -7.17 5.79
N MET A 53 -7.54 -5.86 5.69
CA MET A 53 -6.95 -5.10 6.79
C MET A 53 -7.90 -5.04 7.99
N SER A 54 -9.18 -4.72 7.76
CA SER A 54 -10.19 -4.66 8.83
C SER A 54 -10.46 -6.01 9.50
N SER A 55 -10.28 -7.13 8.79
CA SER A 55 -10.38 -8.49 9.37
C SER A 55 -9.10 -8.99 10.04
N GLY A 56 -7.97 -8.31 9.88
CA GLY A 56 -6.67 -8.83 10.33
C GLY A 56 -6.08 -9.93 9.44
N SER A 57 -6.66 -10.18 8.27
CA SER A 57 -6.23 -11.22 7.35
C SER A 57 -5.41 -10.66 6.18
N TYR A 58 -4.90 -9.44 6.31
CA TYR A 58 -4.01 -8.85 5.31
C TYR A 58 -2.63 -9.48 5.43
N PHE A 59 -2.14 -10.05 4.34
CA PHE A 59 -0.79 -10.59 4.24
C PHE A 59 -0.12 -9.97 3.01
N PRO A 60 0.97 -9.20 3.19
CA PRO A 60 1.61 -8.49 2.10
C PRO A 60 2.35 -9.46 1.17
N PRO A 61 2.36 -9.21 -0.15
CA PRO A 61 3.25 -9.93 -1.06
C PRO A 61 4.72 -9.53 -0.84
N PRO A 62 5.68 -10.35 -1.30
CA PRO A 62 7.08 -9.95 -1.33
C PRO A 62 7.31 -8.66 -2.13
N VAL A 63 8.30 -7.86 -1.73
CA VAL A 63 8.73 -6.68 -2.48
C VAL A 63 9.60 -7.08 -3.68
N LYS A 64 9.49 -6.35 -4.79
CA LYS A 64 10.34 -6.54 -5.96
C LYS A 64 11.70 -5.90 -5.74
N ALA A 65 12.78 -6.67 -5.87
CA ALA A 65 14.14 -6.15 -5.84
C ALA A 65 14.48 -5.43 -7.16
N VAL A 66 14.88 -4.17 -7.07
CA VAL A 66 15.32 -3.36 -8.21
C VAL A 66 16.71 -2.81 -7.91
N GLU A 67 17.70 -3.20 -8.72
CA GLU A 67 19.03 -2.63 -8.64
C GLU A 67 19.06 -1.25 -9.27
N ILE A 68 19.59 -0.26 -8.54
CA ILE A 68 19.87 1.07 -9.08
C ILE A 68 21.31 1.49 -8.76
N PRO A 69 21.97 2.19 -9.70
CA PRO A 69 23.34 2.65 -9.49
C PRO A 69 23.40 3.73 -8.40
N LYS A 70 24.46 3.70 -7.58
CA LYS A 70 24.80 4.83 -6.71
C LYS A 70 25.64 5.86 -7.47
N LYS A 71 25.69 7.10 -6.95
CA LYS A 71 26.46 8.20 -7.56
C LYS A 71 27.98 7.99 -7.46
N ASP A 72 28.43 7.30 -6.42
CA ASP A 72 29.83 7.04 -6.03
C ASP A 72 30.39 5.71 -6.57
N GLY A 73 29.61 4.99 -7.39
CA GLY A 73 29.95 3.64 -7.83
C GLY A 73 29.30 2.55 -6.95
N GLY A 74 29.00 1.42 -7.56
CA GLY A 74 28.25 0.32 -6.92
C GLY A 74 26.73 0.41 -7.10
N LYS A 75 26.03 -0.59 -6.55
CA LYS A 75 24.58 -0.77 -6.68
C LYS A 75 23.89 -0.68 -5.32
N ARG A 76 22.69 -0.12 -5.27
CA ARG A 76 21.76 -0.28 -4.15
C ARG A 76 20.54 -1.04 -4.64
N ILE A 77 20.04 -1.97 -3.81
CA ILE A 77 18.80 -2.70 -4.07
C ILE A 77 17.66 -1.91 -3.42
N LEU A 78 16.65 -1.53 -4.20
CA LEU A 78 15.37 -1.04 -3.70
C LEU A 78 14.37 -2.19 -3.61
N GLY A 79 13.58 -2.21 -2.54
CA GLY A 79 12.37 -3.02 -2.47
C GLY A 79 11.18 -2.19 -2.95
N VAL A 80 10.55 -2.61 -4.04
CA VAL A 80 9.33 -1.97 -4.59
C VAL A 80 8.11 -2.82 -4.22
N PRO A 81 7.24 -2.36 -3.31
CA PRO A 81 5.99 -3.06 -3.00
C PRO A 81 4.99 -2.98 -4.15
N THR A 82 3.99 -3.86 -4.13
CA THR A 82 2.85 -3.79 -5.06
C THR A 82 1.99 -2.55 -4.78
N VAL A 83 1.15 -2.15 -5.75
CA VAL A 83 0.22 -1.02 -5.53
C VAL A 83 -0.68 -1.30 -4.33
N SER A 84 -1.22 -2.51 -4.23
CA SER A 84 -2.04 -2.95 -3.09
C SER A 84 -1.33 -2.80 -1.75
N ASP A 85 -0.04 -3.15 -1.70
CA ASP A 85 0.76 -3.07 -0.47
C ASP A 85 1.12 -1.64 -0.11
N ARG A 86 1.47 -0.80 -1.09
CA ARG A 86 1.66 0.64 -0.86
C ARG A 86 0.42 1.30 -0.27
N VAL A 87 -0.78 0.94 -0.74
CA VAL A 87 -2.05 1.45 -0.19
C VAL A 87 -2.27 0.98 1.25
N ALA A 88 -1.96 -0.29 1.56
CA ALA A 88 -2.08 -0.82 2.91
C ALA A 88 -1.07 -0.17 3.88
N GLN A 89 0.19 -0.04 3.47
CA GLN A 89 1.23 0.67 4.23
C GLN A 89 0.86 2.14 4.46
N MET A 90 0.34 2.82 3.43
CA MET A 90 -0.08 4.21 3.56
C MET A 90 -1.31 4.37 4.47
N THR A 91 -2.24 3.42 4.43
CA THR A 91 -3.36 3.35 5.38
C THR A 91 -2.86 3.24 6.82
N ALA A 92 -1.90 2.35 7.08
CA ALA A 92 -1.28 2.22 8.40
C ALA A 92 -0.55 3.50 8.80
N LYS A 93 0.23 4.09 7.88
CA LYS A 93 0.95 5.35 8.09
C LYS A 93 0.03 6.48 8.53
N ILE A 94 -1.12 6.68 7.86
CA ILE A 94 -2.08 7.75 8.17
C ILE A 94 -2.57 7.67 9.63
N TYR A 95 -2.84 6.47 10.14
CA TYR A 95 -3.24 6.30 11.53
C TYR A 95 -2.07 6.39 12.52
N PHE A 96 -0.91 5.88 12.14
CA PHE A 96 0.21 5.72 13.05
C PHE A 96 1.03 7.01 13.22
N GLU A 97 1.32 7.72 12.13
CA GLU A 97 2.21 8.90 12.12
C GLU A 97 1.79 9.98 13.14
N PRO A 98 0.49 10.34 13.31
CA PRO A 98 0.08 11.31 14.34
C PRO A 98 0.34 10.87 15.78
N GLN A 99 0.51 9.57 16.03
CA GLN A 99 0.74 9.01 17.37
C GLN A 99 2.21 8.98 17.76
N VAL A 100 3.11 9.09 16.77
CA VAL A 100 4.55 8.93 16.95
C VAL A 100 5.33 10.12 16.38
N GLY A 101 4.71 11.31 16.39
CA GLY A 101 5.18 12.52 15.70
C GLY A 101 6.70 12.73 15.71
N GLU A 102 7.18 13.46 14.68
CA GLU A 102 8.60 13.76 14.39
C GLU A 102 9.49 13.98 15.61
#